data_AF-A0A918B9P5-F1
#
_entry.id   AF-A0A918B9P5-F1
#
_cell.length_a   1.000
_cell.length_b   1.000
_cell.length_c   1.000
_cell.angle_alpha   90.00
_cell.angle_beta   90.00
_cell.angle_gamma   90.00
#
_symmetry.space_group_name_H-M   'P 1'
#
loop_
_entity.id
_entity.type
_entity.pdbx_description
1 polymer ?
#
loop_
_entity_poly.entity_id
_entity_poly.type
_entity_poly.pdbx_seq_one_letter_code
_entity_poly.pdbx_strand_id
1 'polypeptide(L)' 'MKLRKYAETGIPHYWRVEDEEGSPVVHVYELDRPTSVYAPVGIFRGTMRRPVPFAVTLDFHSLVPSLSSGAAE' A
#
# COMPACT_ATOMS: atom_id res chain seq x y z
N MET A 1 14.87 2.04 12.78
CA MET A 1 13.59 2.20 12.05
C MET A 1 13.42 1.05 11.06
N LYS A 2 12.25 0.39 11.01
CA LYS A 2 12.04 -0.81 10.16
C LYS A 2 12.26 -0.55 8.66
N LEU A 3 11.89 0.64 8.16
CA LEU A 3 12.10 1.01 6.76
C LEU A 3 13.57 0.94 6.34
N ARG A 4 14.50 1.48 7.14
CA ARG A 4 15.93 1.45 6.82
C ARG A 4 16.47 0.02 6.69
N LYS A 5 16.01 -0.89 7.55
CA LYS A 5 16.40 -2.31 7.48
C LYS A 5 15.93 -2.96 6.17
N TYR A 6 14.73 -2.64 5.69
CA TYR A 6 14.23 -3.18 4.43
C TYR A 6 14.89 -2.56 3.19
N ALA A 7 15.20 -1.27 3.27
CA ALA A 7 15.97 -0.56 2.26
C ALA A 7 17.39 -1.13 2.12
N GLU A 8 18.06 -1.37 3.24
CA GLU A 8 19.40 -1.99 3.30
C GLU A 8 19.39 -3.44 2.78
N THR A 9 18.26 -4.16 2.91
CA THR A 9 18.09 -5.49 2.30
C THR A 9 17.70 -5.44 0.81
N GLY A 10 17.52 -4.25 0.23
CA GLY A 10 17.30 -4.08 -1.20
C GLY A 10 15.87 -4.38 -1.68
N ILE A 11 14.86 -4.35 -0.80
CA ILE A 11 13.47 -4.59 -1.20
C ILE A 11 12.98 -3.40 -2.04
N PRO A 12 12.72 -3.57 -3.35
CA PRO A 12 12.51 -2.45 -4.26
C PRO A 12 11.13 -1.80 -4.12
N HIS A 13 10.12 -2.54 -3.66
CA HIS A 13 8.74 -2.06 -3.52
C HIS A 13 8.25 -2.30 -2.10
N TYR A 14 7.88 -1.22 -1.41
CA TYR A 14 7.36 -1.26 -0.05
C TYR A 14 5.99 -0.59 -0.01
N TRP A 15 4.95 -1.35 0.37
CA TRP A 15 3.57 -0.86 0.42
C TRP A 15 3.11 -0.83 1.87
N ARG A 16 2.60 0.31 2.33
CA ARG A 16 1.98 0.46 3.64
C ARG A 16 0.49 0.64 3.45
N VAL A 17 -0.29 -0.31 3.94
CA VAL A 17 -1.76 -0.24 3.96
C VAL A 17 -2.19 0.32 5.31
N GLU A 18 -2.97 1.39 5.29
CA GLU A 18 -3.52 2.05 6.47
C GLU A 18 -5.04 2.11 6.35
N ASP A 19 -5.73 2.14 7.48
CA ASP A 19 -7.17 2.44 7.53
C ASP A 19 -7.35 3.95 7.76
N GLU A 20 -7.99 4.62 6.80
CA GLU A 20 -8.37 6.03 6.90
C GLU A 20 -9.89 6.09 6.83
N GLU A 21 -10.54 6.35 7.96
CA GLU A 21 -12.01 6.50 8.06
C GLU A 21 -12.78 5.25 7.56
N GLY A 22 -12.28 4.05 7.86
CA GLY A 22 -12.90 2.79 7.42
C GLY A 22 -12.65 2.48 5.94
N SER A 23 -11.80 3.26 5.27
CA SER A 23 -11.36 3.02 3.91
C SER A 23 -9.87 2.67 3.88
N PRO A 24 -9.48 1.56 3.23
CA PRO A 24 -8.07 1.21 3.04
C PRO A 24 -7.36 2.21 2.14
N VAL A 25 -6.24 2.75 2.63
CA VAL A 25 -5.32 3.65 1.93
C VAL A 25 -3.97 2.99 1.80
N VAL A 26 -3.43 2.94 0.57
CA VAL A 26 -2.13 2.32 0.31
C VAL A 26 -1.10 3.38 -0.05
N HIS A 27 -0.10 3.53 0.80
CA HIS A 27 1.09 4.33 0.56
C HIS A 27 2.16 3.45 -0.08
N VAL A 28 2.50 3.77 -1.33
CA VAL A 28 3.48 3.02 -2.11
C VAL A 28 4.81 3.76 -2.07
N TYR A 29 5.84 3.02 -1.73
CA TYR A 29 7.22 3.49 -1.73
C TYR A 29 8.07 2.59 -2.62
N GLU A 30 9.00 3.22 -3.33
CA GLU A 30 10.06 2.53 -4.07
C GLU A 30 11.41 2.83 -3.46
N LEU A 31 12.29 1.83 -3.47
CA LEU A 31 13.67 2.02 -3.01
C LEU A 31 14.44 2.80 -4.06
N ASP A 32 14.87 4.01 -3.69
CA ASP A 32 15.87 4.74 -4.43
C ASP A 32 17.24 4.10 -4.15
N ARG A 33 17.71 3.26 -5.08
CA ARG A 33 19.00 2.54 -4.94
C ARG A 33 20.20 3.47 -4.69
N PRO A 34 20.31 4.64 -5.34
CA PRO A 34 21.39 5.59 -5.07
C PRO A 34 21.45 6.05 -3.61
N THR A 35 20.31 6.37 -3.00
CA THR A 35 20.26 6.90 -1.63
C THR A 35 19.97 5.84 -0.55
N SER A 36 19.57 4.62 -0.95
CA SER A 36 19.03 3.59 -0.05
C SER A 36 17.88 4.11 0.82
N VAL A 37 17.06 5.00 0.26
CA VAL A 37 15.89 5.58 0.92
C VAL A 37 14.62 5.24 0.13
N TYR A 38 13.53 5.02 0.85
CA TYR A 38 12.22 4.84 0.24
C TYR A 38 11.62 6.17 -0.19
N ALA A 39 11.40 6.34 -1.49
CA ALA A 39 10.71 7.49 -2.06
C ALA A 39 9.20 7.18 -2.22
N PRO A 40 8.30 8.07 -1.80
CA PRO A 40 6.87 7.90 -2.03
C PRO A 40 6.58 8.06 -3.53
N VAL A 41 5.95 7.04 -4.12
CA VAL A 41 5.57 7.07 -5.55
C VAL A 41 4.08 7.25 -5.75
N GLY A 42 3.27 7.06 -4.71
CA GLY A 42 1.84 7.31 -4.78
C GLY A 42 1.10 6.94 -3.49
N ILE A 43 -0.08 7.53 -3.35
CA ILE A 43 -1.06 7.20 -2.32
C ILE A 43 -2.34 6.83 -3.07
N PHE A 44 -2.84 5.62 -2.85
CA PHE A 44 -4.03 5.10 -3.53
C PHE A 44 -5.16 4.94 -2.53
N ARG A 45 -6.35 5.40 -2.93
CA ARG A 45 -7.62 5.26 -2.20
C ARG A 45 -8.64 4.65 -3.16
N GLY A 46 -9.41 3.66 -2.73
CA GLY A 46 -10.36 2.94 -3.59
C GLY A 46 -9.72 1.86 -4.45
N THR A 47 -9.07 2.21 -5.57
CA THR A 47 -8.44 1.23 -6.47
C THR A 47 -6.98 1.60 -6.74
N MET A 48 -6.07 0.63 -6.63
CA MET A 48 -4.67 0.78 -7.01
C MET A 48 -4.37 0.00 -8.28
N ARG A 49 -3.83 0.69 -9.28
CA ARG A 49 -3.27 0.08 -10.49
C ARG A 49 -1.80 0.43 -10.60
N ARG A 50 -0.94 -0.58 -10.60
CA ARG A 50 0.50 -0.41 -10.77
C ARG A 50 1.03 -1.36 -11.83
N PRO A 51 1.87 -0.88 -12.77
CA PRO A 51 2.50 -1.73 -13.76
C PRO A 51 3.74 -2.47 -13.24
N VAL A 52 4.23 -2.13 -12.04
CA VAL A 52 5.47 -2.65 -11.46
C VAL A 52 5.26 -3.16 -10.02
N PRO A 53 6.03 -4.18 -9.60
CA PRO A 53 7.02 -4.94 -10.38
C PRO A 53 6.41 -5.82 -11.47
N PHE A 54 5.09 -6.00 -11.44
CA PHE A 54 4.25 -6.56 -12.49
C PHE A 54 2.91 -5.80 -12.49
N ALA A 55 2.08 -6.00 -13.51
CA ALA A 55 0.77 -5.36 -13.57
C ALA A 55 -0.13 -5.90 -12.44
N VAL A 56 -0.45 -5.04 -11.48
CA VAL A 56 -1.36 -5.32 -10.36
C VAL A 56 -2.48 -4.30 -10.38
N THR A 57 -3.71 -4.79 -10.36
CA THR A 57 -4.91 -3.99 -10.11
C THR A 57 -5.58 -4.55 -8.85
N LEU A 58 -5.68 -3.74 -7.82
CA LEU A 58 -6.30 -4.07 -6.54
C LEU A 58 -7.44 -3.10 -6.30
N ASP A 59 -8.65 -3.62 -6.20
CA ASP A 59 -9.79 -2.86 -5.70
C ASP A 59 -9.90 -3.06 -4.19
N PHE A 60 -9.74 -1.97 -3.44
CA PHE A 60 -9.68 -2.05 -1.99
C PHE A 60 -11.06 -2.20 -1.35
N HIS A 61 -12.14 -1.75 -2.00
CA HIS A 61 -13.51 -1.97 -1.53
C HIS A 61 -13.91 -3.45 -1.58
N SER A 62 -13.38 -4.21 -2.53
CA SER A 62 -13.59 -5.66 -2.59
C SER A 62 -12.73 -6.46 -1.60
N LEU A 63 -11.69 -5.85 -1.01
CA LEU A 63 -10.73 -6.54 -0.13
C LEU A 63 -11.05 -6.41 1.35
N VAL A 64 -11.66 -5.29 1.74
CA VAL A 64 -12.27 -5.20 3.06
C VAL A 64 -13.59 -5.96 2.99
N PRO A 65 -13.86 -6.94 3.88
CA PRO A 65 -15.24 -7.37 4.03
C PRO A 65 -16.02 -6.10 4.30
N SER A 66 -17.01 -5.79 3.46
CA SER A 66 -17.96 -4.74 3.79
C SER A 66 -18.35 -5.06 5.22
N LEU A 67 -18.07 -4.16 6.16
CA LEU A 67 -18.77 -4.16 7.41
C LEU A 67 -20.22 -3.95 7.00
N SER A 68 -20.91 -5.05 6.65
CA SER A 68 -22.32 -5.18 6.85
C SER A 68 -22.43 -4.94 8.34
N SER A 69 -22.60 -3.68 8.69
CA SER A 69 -23.17 -3.27 9.94
C SER A 69 -24.34 -4.22 10.14
N GLY A 70 -24.19 -5.13 11.09
CA GLY A 70 -25.30 -5.85 11.66
C GLY A 70 -26.19 -4.81 12.32
N ALA A 71 -27.00 -4.15 11.50
CA ALA A 71 -28.20 -3.45 11.89
C ALA A 71 -29.35 -4.47 11.74
N ALA A 72 -29.50 -5.30 12.77
CA ALA A 72 -30.61 -6.18 13.15
C ALA A 72 -29.96 -7.23 14.08
N GLU A 73 -30.24 -7.26 15.37
CA GLU A 73 -31.54 -7.27 16.04
C GLU A 73 -31.45 -6.66 17.45
#